data_AF-A0A510DS96-F1
#
_entry.id   AF-A0A510DS96-F1
#
_cell.length_a   1.000
_cell.length_b   1.000
_cell.length_c   1.000
_cell.angle_alpha   90.00
_cell.angle_beta   90.00
_cell.angle_gamma   90.00
#
_symmetry.space_group_name_H-M   'P 1'
#
loop_
_entity.id
_entity.type
_entity.pdbx_description
1 polymer ?
#
loop_
_entity_poly.entity_id
_entity_poly.type
_entity_poly.pdbx_seq_one_letter_code
_entity_poly.pdbx_strand_id
1 'polypeptide(L)'
;MESERIFRLLTGTASFLWSLLHLVVGYGAASLAAHATGEAVLSFAIYSEYFGFNSALYIFAGYEILKGTRKLLPLIIFLFTINTGLLIESHVAPAPILGRTLPIIPEVFPALVLDFVLLGGSILTWWKANVRV
;
A
#
# COMPACT_ATOMS: atom_id res chain seq x y z
N MET A 1 7.93 27.84 -0.73
CA MET A 1 7.22 27.38 0.50
C MET A 1 5.79 26.94 0.20
N GLU A 2 5.02 27.69 -0.60
CA GLU A 2 3.63 27.35 -0.93
C GLU A 2 3.47 26.02 -1.70
N SER A 3 4.33 25.76 -2.69
CA SER A 3 4.31 24.51 -3.47
C SER A 3 4.54 23.25 -2.62
N GLU A 4 5.41 23.32 -1.61
CA GLU A 4 5.62 22.21 -0.66
C GLU A 4 4.38 21.98 0.20
N ARG A 5 3.76 23.06 0.68
CA ARG A 5 2.54 22.97 1.49
C ARG A 5 1.41 22.32 0.69
N ILE A 6 1.18 22.77 -0.55
CA ILE A 6 0.18 22.19 -1.44
C ILE A 6 0.47 20.71 -1.67
N PHE A 7 1.71 20.36 -2.00
CA PHE A 7 2.10 18.97 -2.25
C PHE A 7 1.87 18.05 -1.04
N ARG A 8 2.19 18.52 0.16
CA ARG A 8 1.93 17.79 1.40
C ARG A 8 0.43 17.61 1.66
N LEU A 9 -0.36 18.66 1.45
CA LEU A 9 -1.81 18.58 1.62
C LEU A 9 -2.40 17.54 0.67
N LEU A 10 -2.00 17.58 -0.61
CA LEU A 10 -2.45 16.62 -1.61
C LEU A 10 -2.04 15.19 -1.25
N THR A 11 -0.74 14.95 -1.03
CA THR A 11 -0.22 13.60 -0.76
C THR A 11 -0.77 13.03 0.55
N GLY A 12 -0.82 13.85 1.60
CA GLY A 12 -1.31 13.43 2.91
C GLY A 12 -2.81 13.12 2.90
N THR A 13 -3.62 13.98 2.27
CA THR A 13 -5.07 13.76 2.14
C THR A 13 -5.35 12.55 1.25
N ALA A 14 -4.64 12.44 0.12
CA ALA A 14 -4.77 11.29 -0.78
C ALA A 14 -4.40 9.98 -0.07
N SER A 15 -3.39 9.98 0.82
CA SER A 15 -3.04 8.79 1.62
C SER A 15 -4.19 8.36 2.53
N PHE A 16 -4.84 9.29 3.22
CA PHE A 16 -6.02 8.96 4.06
C PHE A 16 -7.20 8.44 3.23
N LEU A 17 -7.54 9.11 2.13
CA LEU A 17 -8.62 8.67 1.25
C LEU A 17 -8.32 7.30 0.67
N TRP A 18 -7.08 7.09 0.25
CA TRP A 18 -6.65 5.83 -0.31
C TRP A 18 -6.63 4.72 0.71
N SER A 19 -6.23 4.94 1.97
CA SER A 19 -6.37 3.95 3.05
C SER A 19 -7.78 3.37 3.12
N LEU A 20 -8.82 4.21 3.07
CA LEU A 20 -10.21 3.76 3.11
C LEU A 20 -10.58 2.95 1.87
N LEU A 21 -10.21 3.44 0.68
CA LEU A 21 -10.49 2.75 -0.58
C LEU A 21 -9.71 1.44 -0.72
N HIS A 22 -8.49 1.38 -0.18
CA HIS A 22 -7.61 0.21 -0.21
C HIS A 22 -8.24 -0.95 0.54
N LEU A 23 -8.95 -0.70 1.65
CA LEU A 23 -9.71 -1.75 2.36
C LEU A 23 -10.87 -2.29 1.51
N VAL A 24 -11.58 -1.42 0.78
CA VAL A 24 -12.68 -1.83 -0.10
C VAL A 24 -12.17 -2.69 -1.25
N VAL A 25 -11.10 -2.24 -1.92
CA VAL A 25 -10.44 -3.01 -2.99
C VAL A 25 -9.91 -4.32 -2.43
N GLY A 26 -9.29 -4.30 -1.25
CA GLY A 26 -8.74 -5.47 -0.61
C GLY A 26 -9.77 -6.53 -0.27
N TYR A 27 -10.92 -6.12 0.27
CA TYR A 27 -12.04 -7.03 0.52
C TYR A 27 -12.56 -7.66 -0.78
N GLY A 28 -12.70 -6.86 -1.84
CA GLY A 28 -13.09 -7.37 -3.16
C GLY A 28 -12.09 -8.39 -3.69
N ALA A 29 -10.80 -8.05 -3.66
CA ALA A 29 -9.73 -8.91 -4.13
C ALA A 29 -9.63 -10.21 -3.32
N ALA A 30 -9.73 -10.13 -1.99
CA ALA A 30 -9.74 -11.28 -1.10
C ALA A 30 -10.93 -12.20 -1.38
N SER A 31 -12.11 -11.64 -1.60
CA SER A 31 -13.33 -12.39 -1.93
C SER A 31 -13.18 -13.13 -3.26
N LEU A 32 -12.63 -12.49 -4.29
CA LEU A 32 -12.40 -13.12 -5.59
C LEU A 32 -11.32 -14.20 -5.51
N ALA A 33 -10.23 -13.95 -4.78
CA ALA A 33 -9.18 -14.92 -4.57
C ALA A 33 -9.69 -16.17 -3.84
N ALA A 34 -10.56 -16.00 -2.84
CA ALA A 34 -11.16 -17.10 -2.09
C ALA A 34 -11.94 -18.07 -3.00
N HIS A 35 -12.68 -17.53 -3.97
CA HIS A 35 -13.43 -18.35 -4.94
C HIS A 35 -12.52 -19.04 -5.97
N ALA A 36 -11.36 -18.45 -6.29
CA ALA A 36 -10.50 -18.93 -7.37
C ALA A 36 -9.56 -20.08 -6.97
N THR A 37 -9.22 -20.23 -5.69
CA THR A 37 -8.13 -21.13 -5.28
C THR A 37 -8.62 -22.45 -4.66
N GLY A 38 -9.85 -22.57 -4.17
CA GLY A 38 -10.26 -23.77 -3.44
C GLY A 38 -9.62 -23.92 -2.05
N GLU A 39 -8.77 -22.95 -1.62
CA GLU A 39 -8.35 -22.74 -0.23
C GLU A 39 -8.89 -21.37 0.22
N ALA A 40 -10.22 -21.27 0.24
CA ALA A 40 -10.93 -19.99 0.32
C ALA A 40 -10.48 -19.14 1.51
N VAL A 41 -10.33 -19.76 2.69
CA VAL A 41 -9.95 -19.08 3.93
C VAL A 41 -8.53 -18.52 3.86
N LEU A 42 -7.58 -19.31 3.36
CA LEU A 42 -6.17 -18.92 3.34
C LEU A 42 -5.92 -17.82 2.29
N SER A 43 -6.47 -17.96 1.08
CA SER A 43 -6.35 -16.92 0.06
C SER A 43 -7.04 -15.62 0.47
N PHE A 44 -8.22 -15.71 1.11
CA PHE A 44 -8.88 -14.52 1.66
C PHE A 44 -8.00 -13.81 2.70
N ALA A 45 -7.41 -14.58 3.62
CA ALA A 45 -6.57 -14.03 4.69
C ALA A 45 -5.33 -13.33 4.14
N ILE A 46 -4.63 -13.92 3.17
CA ILE A 46 -3.41 -13.33 2.58
C ILE A 46 -3.73 -11.99 1.92
N TYR A 47 -4.77 -11.93 1.08
CA TYR A 47 -5.19 -10.67 0.45
C TYR A 47 -5.66 -9.64 1.48
N SER A 48 -6.48 -10.05 2.44
CA SER A 48 -6.99 -9.13 3.47
C SER A 48 -5.86 -8.53 4.31
N GLU A 49 -4.86 -9.34 4.67
CA GLU A 49 -3.70 -8.87 5.43
C GLU A 49 -2.84 -7.90 4.63
N TYR A 50 -2.56 -8.21 3.36
CA TYR A 50 -1.81 -7.30 2.49
C TYR A 50 -2.46 -5.92 2.40
N PHE A 51 -3.75 -5.88 2.08
CA PHE A 51 -4.49 -4.62 1.91
C PHE A 51 -4.72 -3.91 3.25
N GLY A 52 -5.01 -4.66 4.31
CA GLY A 52 -5.17 -4.12 5.66
C GLY A 52 -3.88 -3.47 6.19
N PHE A 53 -2.74 -4.14 6.01
CA PHE A 53 -1.44 -3.63 6.41
C PHE A 53 -1.06 -2.35 5.65
N ASN A 54 -1.18 -2.35 4.32
CA ASN A 54 -0.91 -1.16 3.51
C ASN A 54 -1.87 -0.01 3.85
N SER A 55 -3.15 -0.30 4.09
CA SER A 55 -4.11 0.71 4.55
C SER A 55 -3.66 1.38 5.84
N ALA A 56 -3.19 0.61 6.84
CA ALA A 56 -2.65 1.17 8.08
C ALA A 56 -1.41 2.04 7.81
N LEU A 57 -0.49 1.59 6.95
CA LEU A 57 0.67 2.38 6.55
C LEU A 57 0.28 3.72 5.92
N TYR A 58 -0.76 3.76 5.09
CA TYR A 58 -1.26 4.99 4.49
C TYR A 58 -1.83 5.99 5.51
N ILE A 59 -2.50 5.50 6.56
CA ILE A 59 -2.96 6.35 7.68
C ILE A 59 -1.75 7.02 8.35
N PHE A 60 -0.72 6.24 8.69
CA PHE A 60 0.49 6.78 9.33
C PHE A 60 1.26 7.72 8.41
N ALA A 61 1.37 7.39 7.12
CA ALA A 61 2.01 8.25 6.13
C ALA A 61 1.27 9.59 6.00
N GLY A 62 -0.06 9.53 5.87
CA GLY A 62 -0.91 10.71 5.81
C GLY A 62 -0.74 11.61 7.03
N TYR A 63 -0.73 11.02 8.23
CA TYR A 63 -0.49 11.73 9.48
C TYR A 63 0.88 12.43 9.49
N GLU A 64 1.97 11.69 9.22
CA GLU A 64 3.33 12.22 9.22
C GLU A 64 3.52 13.35 8.19
N ILE A 65 2.92 13.21 7.01
CA ILE A 65 2.98 14.19 5.92
C ILE A 65 2.23 15.47 6.31
N LEU A 66 1.00 15.36 6.82
CA LEU A 66 0.16 16.51 7.18
C LEU A 66 0.69 17.24 8.42
N LYS A 67 1.18 16.51 9.43
CA LYS A 67 1.81 17.12 10.62
C LYS A 67 3.22 17.62 10.34
N GLY A 68 3.87 17.12 9.30
CA GLY A 68 5.19 17.58 8.88
C GLY A 68 6.34 17.02 9.71
N THR A 69 6.08 15.99 10.53
CA THR A 69 7.07 15.25 11.32
C THR A 69 8.00 14.44 10.42
N ARG A 70 7.42 13.64 9.50
CA ARG A 70 8.09 12.90 8.41
C ARG A 70 9.19 11.91 8.86
N LYS A 71 9.33 11.65 10.17
CA LYS A 71 10.41 10.82 10.74
C LYS A 71 10.19 9.34 10.47
N LEU A 72 8.93 8.92 10.43
CA LEU A 72 8.56 7.52 10.21
C LEU A 72 8.38 7.18 8.73
N LEU A 73 8.40 8.18 7.82
CA LEU A 73 8.21 7.93 6.39
C LEU A 73 9.22 6.92 5.82
N PRO A 74 10.52 6.93 6.15
CA PRO A 74 11.44 5.90 5.66
C PRO A 74 11.05 4.48 6.08
N LEU A 75 10.63 4.30 7.34
CA LEU A 75 10.16 3.01 7.84
C LEU A 75 8.87 2.58 7.14
N ILE A 76 7.93 3.50 6.96
CA ILE A 76 6.67 3.23 6.26
C ILE A 76 6.94 2.84 4.80
N ILE A 77 7.83 3.57 4.11
CA ILE A 77 8.25 3.27 2.73
C ILE A 77 8.86 1.87 2.66
N PHE A 78 9.77 1.53 3.59
CA PHE A 78 10.40 0.22 3.65
C PHE A 78 9.39 -0.92 3.84
N LEU A 79 8.49 -0.79 4.82
CA LEU A 79 7.45 -1.78 5.11
C LEU A 79 6.48 -1.94 3.93
N PHE A 80 6.09 -0.82 3.31
CA PHE A 80 5.26 -0.81 2.12
C PHE A 80 5.92 -1.59 0.96
N THR A 81 7.20 -1.34 0.71
CA THR A 81 7.96 -2.01 -0.34
C THR A 81 8.07 -3.51 -0.09
N ILE A 82 8.34 -3.94 1.15
CA ILE A 82 8.38 -5.36 1.50
C ILE A 82 7.02 -6.01 1.27
N ASN A 83 5.95 -5.43 1.82
CA ASN A 83 4.61 -6.01 1.71
C ASN A 83 4.18 -6.14 0.24
N THR A 84 4.44 -5.11 -0.57
CA THR A 84 4.16 -5.11 -2.01
C THR A 84 5.03 -6.09 -2.78
N GLY A 85 6.31 -6.19 -2.42
CA GLY A 85 7.20 -7.20 -2.97
C GLY A 85 6.70 -8.62 -2.72
N LEU A 86 6.26 -8.92 -1.50
CA LEU A 86 5.72 -10.23 -1.12
C LEU A 86 4.42 -10.57 -1.88
N LEU A 87 3.53 -9.60 -2.08
CA LEU A 87 2.33 -9.83 -2.89
C LEU A 87 2.69 -10.14 -4.35
N ILE A 88 3.57 -9.33 -4.96
CA ILE A 88 4.02 -9.54 -6.35
C ILE A 88 4.72 -10.89 -6.48
N GLU A 89 5.60 -11.23 -5.56
CA GLU A 89 6.29 -12.52 -5.51
C GLU A 89 5.28 -13.67 -5.45
N SER A 90 4.24 -13.55 -4.62
CA SER A 90 3.21 -14.58 -4.46
C SER A 90 2.40 -14.86 -5.74
N HIS A 91 2.46 -13.98 -6.74
CA HIS A 91 1.87 -14.21 -8.06
C HIS A 91 2.79 -14.95 -9.04
N VAL A 92 4.10 -14.90 -8.84
CA VAL A 92 5.10 -15.47 -9.74
C VAL A 92 5.76 -16.72 -9.19
N ALA A 93 5.77 -16.88 -7.86
CA ALA A 93 6.32 -18.02 -7.15
C ALA A 93 5.29 -18.57 -6.14
N PRO A 94 5.37 -19.86 -5.79
CA PRO A 94 4.53 -20.44 -4.76
C PRO A 94 4.64 -19.69 -3.44
N ALA A 95 3.52 -19.21 -2.90
CA ALA A 95 3.53 -18.56 -1.60
C ALA A 95 3.95 -19.58 -0.52
N PRO A 96 4.84 -19.23 0.43
CA PRO A 96 5.45 -20.18 1.37
C PRO A 96 4.46 -21.04 2.19
N ILE A 97 3.22 -20.56 2.38
CA ILE A 97 2.18 -21.24 3.17
C ILE A 97 1.13 -21.92 2.26
N LEU A 98 0.88 -21.37 1.07
CA LEU A 98 -0.14 -21.88 0.15
C LEU A 98 0.40 -23.01 -0.74
N GLY A 99 1.73 -23.07 -0.95
CA GLY A 99 2.37 -24.08 -1.82
C GLY A 99 2.08 -23.90 -3.32
N ARG A 100 1.42 -22.80 -3.69
CA ARG A 100 1.07 -22.42 -5.07
C ARG A 100 0.99 -20.90 -5.18
N THR A 101 0.93 -20.41 -6.42
CA THR A 101 0.79 -18.99 -6.70
C THR A 101 -0.62 -18.50 -6.32
N LEU A 102 -0.69 -17.23 -5.91
CA LEU A 102 -1.94 -16.51 -5.74
C LEU A 102 -2.54 -16.17 -7.10
N PRO A 103 -3.87 -16.22 -7.23
CA PRO A 103 -4.56 -15.90 -8.46
C PRO A 103 -4.34 -14.43 -8.79
N ILE A 104 -4.13 -14.13 -10.07
CA ILE A 104 -4.03 -12.74 -10.52
C ILE A 104 -5.44 -12.13 -10.52
N ILE A 105 -5.67 -11.16 -9.64
CA ILE A 105 -6.96 -10.49 -9.50
C ILE A 105 -6.92 -9.13 -10.22
N PRO A 106 -7.82 -8.86 -11.20
CA PRO A 106 -7.77 -7.64 -12.00
C PRO A 106 -7.79 -6.34 -11.20
N GLU A 107 -8.54 -6.26 -10.09
CA GLU A 107 -8.60 -5.03 -9.28
C GLU A 107 -7.30 -4.71 -8.54
N VAL A 108 -6.39 -5.68 -8.39
CA VAL A 108 -5.11 -5.49 -7.69
C VAL A 108 -4.17 -4.60 -8.50
N PHE A 109 -4.13 -4.73 -9.83
CA PHE A 109 -3.25 -3.91 -10.67
C PHE A 109 -3.48 -2.41 -10.57
N PRO A 110 -4.72 -1.88 -10.75
CA PRO A 110 -4.95 -0.45 -10.60
C PRO A 110 -4.69 0.03 -9.17
N ALA A 111 -4.91 -0.82 -8.16
CA ALA A 111 -4.55 -0.51 -6.78
C ALA A 111 -3.03 -0.35 -6.60
N LEU A 112 -2.24 -1.30 -7.14
CA LEU A 112 -0.77 -1.23 -7.13
C LEU A 112 -0.24 0.03 -7.83
N VAL A 113 -0.88 0.47 -8.92
CA VAL A 113 -0.49 1.70 -9.61
C VAL A 113 -0.68 2.92 -8.69
N LEU A 114 -1.85 3.05 -8.06
CA LEU A 114 -2.11 4.14 -7.11
C LEU A 114 -1.20 4.07 -5.88
N ASP A 115 -0.91 2.86 -5.45
CA ASP A 115 0.00 2.57 -4.36
C ASP A 115 1.41 3.13 -4.64
N PHE A 116 1.96 2.86 -5.84
CA PHE A 116 3.26 3.40 -6.25
C PHE A 116 3.26 4.92 -6.41
N VAL A 117 2.15 5.51 -6.87
CA VAL A 117 2.01 6.98 -6.95
C VAL A 117 2.11 7.60 -5.56
N LEU A 118 1.41 7.05 -4.57
CA LEU A 118 1.44 7.57 -3.19
C LEU A 118 2.76 7.26 -2.47
N LEU A 119 3.39 6.13 -2.76
CA LEU A 119 4.74 5.83 -2.30
C LEU A 119 5.74 6.86 -2.82
N GLY A 120 5.71 7.15 -4.13
CA GLY A 120 6.51 8.20 -4.75
C GLY A 120 6.25 9.57 -4.14
N GLY A 121 4.98 9.90 -3.85
CA GLY A 121 4.61 11.12 -3.15
C GLY A 121 5.20 11.22 -1.74
N SER A 122 5.20 10.10 -1.00
CA SER A 122 5.77 9.99 0.34
C SER A 122 7.29 10.15 0.32
N ILE A 123 7.97 9.48 -0.62
CA ILE A 123 9.42 9.62 -0.86
C ILE A 123 9.76 11.07 -1.17
N LEU A 124 9.02 11.70 -2.09
CA LEU A 124 9.28 13.08 -2.48
C LEU A 124 9.03 14.07 -1.34
N THR A 125 8.02 13.82 -0.50
CA THR A 125 7.75 14.62 0.70
C THR A 125 8.88 14.52 1.72
N TRP A 126 9.40 13.32 1.94
CA TRP A 126 10.54 13.08 2.81
C TRP A 126 11.82 13.74 2.24
N TRP A 127 12.12 13.53 0.96
CA TRP A 127 13.28 14.10 0.29
C TRP A 127 13.31 15.62 0.37
N LYS A 128 12.20 16.28 0.03
CA LYS A 128 12.05 17.75 0.10
C LYS A 128 12.24 18.32 1.51
N ALA A 129 12.05 17.50 2.56
CA ALA A 129 12.28 17.92 3.94
C ALA A 129 13.76 17.92 4.31
N ASN A 130 14.54 17.00 3.74
CA ASN A 130 15.91 16.70 4.18
C ASN A 130 16.99 17.25 3.24
N VAL A 131 16.65 17.58 1.99
CA VAL A 131 17.60 18.05 0.96
C VAL A 131 17.53 19.57 0.74
N ARG A 132 16.88 20.31 1.64
CA ARG A 132 16.98 21.77 1.67
C ARG A 132 18.37 22.18 2.20
N VAL A 133 19.30 22.29 1.27
CA VAL A 133 20.41 23.26 1.29
C VAL A 133 19.85 24.61 0.86
#